data_AF-A0A2T0UHA6-F1
#
_entry.id   AF-A0A2T0UHA6-F1
#
_cell.length_a   1.000
_cell.length_b   1.000
_cell.length_c   1.000
_cell.angle_alpha   90.00
_cell.angle_beta   90.00
_cell.angle_gamma   90.00
#
_symmetry.space_group_name_H-M   'P 1'
#
loop_
_entity.id
_entity.type
_entity.pdbx_description
1 polymer ?
#
loop_
_entity_poly.entity_id
_entity_poly.type
_entity_poly.pdbx_seq_one_letter_code
_entity_poly.pdbx_strand_id
1 'polypeptide(L)' 'MLGLIAEGRSNQSIARGLYVSEAAVGKHVGSILAKLGLPPDEDTNRRVLAVLAYLRN' A
#
# COMPACT_ATOMS: atom_id res chain seq x y z
N MET A 1 -3.24 2.85 6.65
CA MET A 1 -3.03 1.75 5.67
C MET A 1 -1.56 1.36 5.52
N LEU A 2 -0.62 2.31 5.35
CA LEU A 2 0.81 1.97 5.19
C LEU A 2 1.39 1.12 6.34
N GLY A 3 0.98 1.34 7.60
CA GLY A 3 1.38 0.48 8.73
C GLY A 3 1.03 -1.01 8.55
N LEU A 4 -0.19 -1.32 8.07
CA LEU A 4 -0.59 -2.71 7.79
C LEU A 4 0.23 -3.33 6.65
N ILE A 5 0.63 -2.51 5.67
CA ILE A 5 1.53 -2.94 4.58
C ILE A 5 2.95 -3.15 5.12
N ALA A 6 3.40 -2.31 6.05
CA ALA A 6 4.69 -2.45 6.74
C ALA A 6 4.76 -3.70 7.64
N GLU A 7 3.62 -4.14 8.20
CA GLU A 7 3.47 -5.44 8.86
C GLU A 7 3.49 -6.63 7.88
N GLY A 8 3.63 -6.39 6.56
CA GLY A 8 3.67 -7.43 5.53
C GLY A 8 2.30 -8.00 5.15
N ARG A 9 1.20 -7.32 5.50
CA ARG A 9 -0.15 -7.82 5.18
C ARG A 9 -0.47 -7.64 3.70
N SER A 10 -1.03 -8.70 3.10
CA SER A 10 -1.60 -8.65 1.74
C SER A 10 -2.89 -7.82 1.69
N ASN A 11 -3.27 -7.37 0.49
CA ASN A 11 -4.55 -6.68 0.28
C ASN A 11 -5.73 -7.50 0.78
N GLN A 12 -5.70 -8.81 0.53
CA GLN A 12 -6.74 -9.73 0.97
C GLN A 12 -6.83 -9.81 2.51
N SER A 13 -5.69 -9.83 3.21
CA SER A 13 -5.65 -9.84 4.68
C SER A 13 -6.17 -8.51 5.26
N ILE A 14 -5.76 -7.39 4.65
CA ILE A 14 -6.25 -6.04 5.02
C ILE A 14 -7.76 -5.92 4.78
N ALA A 15 -8.24 -6.39 3.63
CA ALA A 15 -9.65 -6.36 3.26
C ALA A 15 -10.51 -7.12 4.27
N ARG A 16 -10.07 -8.32 4.67
CA ARG A 16 -10.73 -9.12 5.71
C ARG A 16 -10.75 -8.40 7.06
N GLY A 17 -9.61 -7.85 7.50
CA GLY A 17 -9.52 -7.16 8.80
C GLY A 17 -10.33 -5.87 8.88
N LEU A 18 -10.60 -5.24 7.74
CA LEU A 18 -11.37 -3.99 7.66
C LEU A 18 -12.82 -4.21 7.18
N TYR A 19 -13.25 -5.44 6.93
CA TYR A 19 -14.58 -5.78 6.39
C TYR A 19 -14.92 -5.02 5.09
N VAL A 20 -13.95 -4.88 4.19
CA VAL A 20 -14.10 -4.22 2.88
C VAL A 20 -13.69 -5.16 1.74
N SER A 21 -14.00 -4.78 0.49
CA SER A 21 -13.54 -5.52 -0.67
C SER A 21 -12.04 -5.34 -0.92
N GLU A 22 -11.40 -6.36 -1.50
CA GLU A 22 -10.00 -6.27 -1.92
C GLU A 22 -9.78 -5.14 -2.96
N ALA A 23 -10.77 -4.92 -3.83
CA ALA A 23 -10.75 -3.82 -4.80
C ALA A 23 -10.72 -2.44 -4.11
N ALA A 24 -11.47 -2.26 -3.01
CA ALA A 24 -11.44 -1.02 -2.24
C ALA A 24 -10.05 -0.77 -1.63
N VAL A 25 -9.40 -1.82 -1.11
CA VAL A 25 -8.02 -1.74 -0.64
C VAL A 25 -7.07 -1.36 -1.77
N GLY A 26 -7.19 -2.01 -2.93
CA GLY A 26 -6.39 -1.69 -4.12
C GLY A 26 -6.51 -0.23 -4.55
N LYS A 27 -7.74 0.30 -4.60
CA LYS A 27 -8.01 1.72 -4.92
C LYS A 27 -7.35 2.67 -3.91
N HIS A 28 -7.46 2.38 -2.62
CA HIS A 28 -6.90 3.23 -1.58
C HIS A 28 -5.36 3.18 -1.58
N VAL A 29 -4.76 1.99 -1.76
CA VAL A 29 -3.30 1.87 -1.96
C VAL A 29 -2.85 2.68 -3.17
N GLY A 30 -3.52 2.53 -4.32
CA GLY A 30 -3.20 3.28 -5.53
C GLY A 30 -3.23 4.79 -5.30
N SER A 31 -4.23 5.30 -4.57
CA SER A 31 -4.33 6.71 -4.22
C SER A 31 -3.18 7.17 -3.30
N ILE A 32 -2.77 6.35 -2.33
CA ILE A 32 -1.61 6.66 -1.47
C ILE A 32 -0.33 6.74 -2.31
N LEU A 33 -0.08 5.75 -3.18
CA LEU A 33 1.12 5.74 -4.02
C LEU A 33 1.17 6.97 -4.94
N ALA A 34 0.03 7.35 -5.52
CA ALA A 34 -0.06 8.56 -6.33
C ALA A 34 0.27 9.83 -5.52
N LYS A 35 -0.25 9.94 -4.29
CA LYS A 35 0.05 11.06 -3.38
C LYS A 35 1.51 11.12 -2.94
N LEU A 36 2.18 9.97 -2.87
CA LEU A 36 3.60 9.87 -2.57
C LEU A 36 4.49 10.10 -3.80
N GLY A 37 3.92 10.35 -4.98
CA GLY A 37 4.70 10.51 -6.21
C GLY A 37 5.38 9.23 -6.68
N LEU A 38 4.76 8.07 -6.43
CA LEU A 38 5.28 6.74 -6.77
C LEU A 38 4.51 6.16 -7.97
N PRO A 39 4.86 6.55 -9.22
CA PRO A 39 4.24 6.00 -10.42
C PRO A 39 4.52 4.49 -10.55
N PRO A 40 3.76 3.77 -11.41
CA PRO A 40 4.18 2.45 -11.87
C PRO A 40 5.58 2.51 -12.45
N ASP A 41 6.41 1.55 -12.08
CA ASP A 41 7.80 1.44 -12.49
C ASP A 41 8.12 -0.05 -12.62
N GLU A 42 8.91 -0.42 -13.62
CA GLU A 42 9.22 -1.83 -13.90
C GLU A 42 10.36 -2.36 -13.03
N ASP A 43 11.26 -1.48 -12.59
CA ASP A 43 12.47 -1.85 -11.86
C ASP A 43 12.27 -1.82 -10.34
N THR A 44 11.26 -1.10 -9.84
CA THR A 44 11.07 -0.87 -8.41
C THR A 44 9.70 -1.25 -7.87
N ASN A 45 9.71 -1.85 -6.68
CA ASN A 45 8.47 -2.12 -5.95
C ASN A 45 8.02 -0.86 -5.20
N ARG A 46 7.17 -0.06 -5.86
CA ARG A 46 6.57 1.16 -5.28
C ARG A 46 5.84 0.96 -3.94
N ARG A 47 5.36 -0.24 -3.61
CA ARG A 47 4.82 -0.49 -2.26
C ARG A 47 5.90 -0.52 -1.20
N VAL A 48 7.05 -1.15 -1.51
CA VAL A 48 8.21 -1.15 -0.63
C VAL A 48 8.74 0.28 -0.47
N LEU A 49 8.82 1.05 -1.56
CA LEU A 49 9.21 2.47 -1.48
C LEU A 49 8.28 3.27 -0.55
N ALA A 50 6.97 3.06 -0.64
CA ALA A 50 6.00 3.72 0.24
C ALA A 50 6.16 3.31 1.72
N VAL A 51 6.47 2.04 2.00
CA VAL A 51 6.77 1.56 3.36
C VAL A 51 8.07 2.17 3.87
N LEU A 52 9.12 2.21 3.07
CA LEU A 52 10.39 2.84 3.45
C LEU A 52 10.22 4.34 3.73
N ALA A 53 9.41 5.04 2.93
CA ALA A 53 9.07 6.44 3.18
C ALA A 53 8.28 6.63 4.48
N TYR A 54 7.39 5.69 4.81
CA TYR A 54 6.63 5.70 6.06
C TYR A 54 7.52 5.48 7.30
N LEU A 55 8.49 4.54 7.23
CA LEU A 55 9.37 4.19 8.34
C LEU A 55 10.53 5.19 8.59
N ARG A 56 10.77 6.11 7.66
CA ARG A 56 11.80 7.16 7.78
C ARG A 56 11.32 8.41 8.53
N ASN A 57 10.04 8.44 8.92
CA ASN A 57 9.46 9.43 9.84
C ASN A 57 9.25 8.80 11.21
#